data_AF-X0YR58-F1
#
_entry.id   AF-X0YR58-F1
#
_cell.length_a   1.000
_cell.length_b   1.000
_cell.length_c   1.000
_cell.angle_alpha   90.00
_cell.angle_beta   90.00
_cell.angle_gamma   90.00
#
_symmetry.space_group_name_H-M   'P 1'
#
loop_
_entity.id
_entity.type
_entity.pdbx_description
1 polymer ?
#
loop_
_entity_poly.entity_id
_entity_poly.type
_entity_poly.pdbx_seq_one_letter_code
_entity_poly.pdbx_strand_id
1 'polypeptide(L)'
;VLRSALTLKALTYAPSGALLAAATTSLPEAIGGSRNWDYRFTWIRDASFALYALFILGYTGEARAFKDWLEWSTVGRARDLQIMYGLGGERRL
;
A
#
# COMPACT_ATOMS: atom_id res chain seq x y z
N VAL A 1 20.81 -2.34 -4.66
CA VAL A 1 19.75 -2.77 -3.72
C VAL A 1 19.34 -1.67 -2.74
N LEU A 2 20.28 -1.03 -2.02
CA LEU A 2 19.97 -0.05 -0.95
C LEU A 2 19.00 1.07 -1.35
N ARG A 3 19.18 1.69 -2.52
CA ARG A 3 18.27 2.74 -3.02
C ARG A 3 16.82 2.27 -3.08
N SER A 4 16.58 1.12 -3.71
CA SER A 4 15.22 0.58 -3.87
C SER A 4 14.62 0.19 -2.52
N ALA A 5 15.42 -0.39 -1.62
CA ALA A 5 14.97 -0.72 -0.26
C ALA A 5 14.53 0.54 0.51
N LEU A 6 15.34 1.60 0.44
CA LEU A 6 15.01 2.90 1.03
C LEU A 6 13.72 3.47 0.42
N THR A 7 13.56 3.41 -0.90
CA THR A 7 12.34 3.86 -1.58
C THR A 7 11.10 3.09 -1.10
N LEU A 8 11.14 1.76 -1.06
CA LEU A 8 10.01 0.96 -0.57
C LEU A 8 9.69 1.24 0.90
N LYS A 9 10.73 1.37 1.73
CA LYS A 9 10.59 1.70 3.14
C LYS A 9 9.94 3.08 3.34
N ALA A 10 10.30 4.05 2.51
CA ALA A 10 9.74 5.41 2.54
C ALA A 10 8.26 5.48 2.11
N LEU A 11 7.72 4.44 1.46
CA LEU A 11 6.30 4.36 1.10
C LEU A 11 5.40 3.89 2.26
N THR A 12 5.97 3.59 3.44
CA THR A 12 5.18 3.24 4.62
C THR A 12 4.60 4.50 5.27
N TYR A 13 3.29 4.57 5.39
CA TYR A 13 2.60 5.62 6.14
C TYR A 13 2.67 5.31 7.64
N ALA A 14 3.64 5.93 8.32
CA ALA A 14 3.96 5.65 9.72
C ALA A 14 2.76 5.69 10.69
N PRO A 15 1.75 6.58 10.54
CA PRO A 15 0.63 6.63 11.49
C PRO A 15 -0.27 5.38 11.49
N SER A 16 -0.44 4.71 10.35
CA SER A 16 -1.34 3.55 10.24
C SER A 16 -0.64 2.24 9.92
N GLY A 17 0.55 2.29 9.33
CA GLY A 17 1.23 1.11 8.77
C GLY A 17 0.82 0.76 7.34
N ALA A 18 -0.10 1.52 6.72
CA ALA A 18 -0.45 1.38 5.32
C ALA A 18 0.77 1.65 4.40
N LEU A 19 0.79 1.03 3.22
CA LEU A 19 1.87 1.18 2.24
C LEU A 19 1.31 1.78 0.95
N LEU A 20 1.81 2.94 0.53
CA LEU A 20 1.37 3.63 -0.69
C LEU A 20 1.88 2.90 -1.93
N ALA A 21 1.07 2.80 -2.99
CA ALA A 21 1.54 2.20 -4.25
C ALA A 21 2.70 3.01 -4.87
N ALA A 22 2.61 4.35 -4.88
CA ALA A 22 3.72 5.25 -5.21
C ALA A 22 3.54 6.66 -4.61
N ALA A 23 4.66 7.34 -4.35
CA ALA A 23 4.68 8.75 -3.91
C ALA A 23 4.62 9.73 -5.10
N THR A 24 3.80 9.43 -6.09
CA THR A 24 3.62 10.26 -7.30
C THR A 24 2.16 10.70 -7.42
N THR A 25 1.92 11.79 -8.14
CA THR A 25 0.56 12.14 -8.56
C THR A 25 0.02 11.08 -9.51
N SER A 26 -1.30 10.87 -9.47
CA SER A 26 -2.07 9.94 -10.28
C SER A 26 -2.03 10.38 -11.75
N LEU A 27 -0.97 10.03 -12.47
CA LEU A 27 -0.97 10.27 -13.90
C LEU A 27 -1.85 9.23 -14.59
N PRO A 28 -2.61 9.63 -15.62
CA PRO A 28 -3.31 8.70 -16.48
C PRO A 28 -2.34 7.65 -17.01
N GLU A 29 -2.76 6.38 -17.07
CA GLU A 29 -2.01 5.37 -17.83
C GLU A 29 -1.88 5.79 -19.30
N ALA A 30 -2.87 6.53 -19.82
CA ALA A 30 -2.84 7.20 -21.11
C ALA A 30 -3.65 8.50 -21.04
N ILE A 31 -3.13 9.59 -21.63
CA ILE A 31 -3.84 10.88 -21.69
C ILE A 31 -5.19 10.70 -22.41
N GLY A 32 -6.28 11.14 -21.78
CA GLY A 32 -7.64 10.95 -22.28
C GLY A 32 -8.23 9.55 -22.04
N GLY A 33 -7.49 8.64 -21.40
CA GLY A 33 -7.97 7.32 -21.00
C GLY A 33 -8.86 7.35 -19.76
N SER A 34 -9.62 6.26 -19.57
CA SER A 34 -10.52 6.08 -18.41
C SER A 34 -9.83 5.47 -17.18
N ARG A 35 -8.61 4.94 -17.34
CA ARG A 35 -7.83 4.28 -16.27
C ARG A 35 -6.94 5.29 -15.55
N ASN A 36 -7.57 6.16 -14.76
CA ASN A 36 -6.92 7.19 -13.96
C ASN A 36 -6.96 6.80 -12.48
N TRP A 37 -6.05 5.91 -12.10
CA TRP A 37 -5.97 5.40 -10.72
C TRP A 37 -5.01 6.23 -9.88
N ASP A 38 -5.38 6.49 -8.63
CA ASP A 38 -4.51 7.19 -7.70
C ASP A 38 -3.56 6.24 -6.98
N TYR A 39 -2.26 6.43 -7.25
CA TYR A 39 -1.18 5.64 -6.66
C TYR A 39 -0.82 6.06 -5.23
N ARG A 40 -1.39 7.17 -4.74
CA ARG A 40 -1.20 7.61 -3.35
C ARG A 40 -1.99 6.76 -2.35
N PHE A 41 -2.86 5.88 -2.85
CA PHE A 41 -3.62 4.92 -2.05
C PHE A 41 -2.87 3.59 -1.87
N THR A 42 -3.35 2.79 -0.93
CA THR A 42 -2.83 1.45 -0.68
C THR A 42 -3.53 0.45 -1.58
N TRP A 43 -2.82 0.00 -2.61
CA TRP A 43 -3.22 -1.12 -3.46
C TRP A 43 -2.73 -2.43 -2.85
N ILE A 44 -3.62 -3.38 -2.58
CA ILE A 44 -3.26 -4.62 -1.86
C ILE A 44 -2.18 -5.41 -2.60
N ARG A 45 -2.25 -5.47 -3.93
CA ARG A 45 -1.25 -6.14 -4.76
C ARG A 45 0.14 -5.50 -4.61
N ASP A 46 0.22 -4.18 -4.78
CA ASP A 46 1.46 -3.42 -4.77
C ASP A 46 2.12 -3.46 -3.39
N ALA A 47 1.32 -3.30 -2.33
CA ALA A 47 1.78 -3.46 -0.95
C ALA A 47 2.30 -4.86 -0.66
N SER A 48 1.63 -5.92 -1.14
CA SER A 48 2.06 -7.30 -0.93
C SER A 48 3.47 -7.57 -1.49
N PHE A 49 3.76 -7.05 -2.69
CA PHE A 49 5.11 -7.19 -3.27
C PHE A 49 6.16 -6.36 -2.55
N ALA A 50 5.84 -5.13 -2.16
CA ALA A 50 6.76 -4.28 -1.40
C ALA A 50 7.10 -4.88 -0.03
N LEU A 51 6.10 -5.42 0.68
CA LEU A 51 6.28 -6.08 1.97
C LEU A 51 7.06 -7.39 1.84
N TYR A 52 6.86 -8.16 0.78
CA TYR A 52 7.66 -9.35 0.51
C TYR A 52 9.15 -8.99 0.33
N ALA A 53 9.44 -7.92 -0.41
CA ALA A 53 10.82 -7.43 -0.58
C ALA A 53 11.42 -6.93 0.75
N LEU A 54 10.66 -6.18 1.55
CA LEU A 54 11.08 -5.73 2.88
C LEU A 54 11.31 -6.91 3.84
N PHE A 55 10.44 -7.93 3.80
CA PHE A 55 10.58 -9.15 4.59
C PHE A 55 11.87 -9.92 4.27
N ILE A 56 12.20 -10.10 2.99
CA ILE A 56 13.48 -10.72 2.56
C ILE A 56 14.69 -9.93 3.10
N LEU A 57 14.56 -8.61 3.22
CA LEU A 57 15.60 -7.73 3.76
C LEU A 57 15.62 -7.65 5.30
N GLY A 58 14.76 -8.40 6.01
CA GLY A 58 14.68 -8.45 7.47
C GLY A 58 13.75 -7.41 8.10
N TYR A 59 13.08 -6.58 7.31
CA TYR A 59 12.13 -5.55 7.76
C TYR A 59 10.75 -6.18 8.01
N THR A 60 10.60 -6.77 9.20
CA THR A 60 9.39 -7.50 9.60
C THR A 60 8.35 -6.63 10.32
N GLY A 61 8.76 -5.47 10.86
CA GLY A 61 7.86 -4.56 11.59
C GLY A 61 6.82 -3.92 10.67
N GLU A 62 7.20 -3.63 9.44
CA GLU A 62 6.39 -3.05 8.38
C GLU A 62 5.33 -4.06 7.92
N ALA A 63 5.71 -5.32 7.75
CA ALA A 63 4.77 -6.40 7.43
C ALA A 63 3.75 -6.61 8.55
N ARG A 64 4.18 -6.51 9.82
CA ARG A 64 3.27 -6.58 10.97
C ARG A 64 2.32 -5.40 11.00
N ALA A 65 2.83 -4.17 10.92
CA ALA A 65 2.01 -2.97 10.94
C ALA A 65 0.98 -2.96 9.80
N PHE A 66 1.37 -3.39 8.60
CA PHE A 66 0.45 -3.51 7.47
C PHE A 66 -0.63 -4.58 7.70
N LYS A 67 -0.26 -5.75 8.24
CA LYS A 67 -1.23 -6.80 8.58
C LYS A 67 -2.27 -6.27 9.56
N ASP A 68 -1.82 -5.62 10.63
CA ASP A 68 -2.70 -5.08 11.67
C ASP A 68 -3.64 -4.00 11.10
N TRP A 69 -3.12 -3.14 10.23
CA TRP A 69 -3.92 -2.17 9.46
C TRP A 69 -4.95 -2.83 8.54
N LEU A 70 -4.58 -3.91 7.83
CA LEU A 70 -5.48 -4.60 6.90
C LEU A 70 -6.60 -5.33 7.65
N GLU A 71 -6.28 -5.96 8.78
CA GLU A 71 -7.28 -6.58 9.66
C GLU A 71 -8.26 -5.54 10.20
N TRP A 72 -7.76 -4.40 10.67
CA TRP A 72 -8.62 -3.30 11.11
C TRP A 72 -9.52 -2.77 9.99
N SER A 73 -8.96 -2.53 8.80
CA SER A 73 -9.68 -1.99 7.63
C SER A 73 -10.77 -2.94 7.09
N THR A 74 -10.64 -4.24 7.35
CA THR A 74 -11.59 -5.29 6.92
C THR A 74 -12.46 -5.82 8.06
N VAL A 75 -12.32 -5.30 9.29
CA VAL A 75 -12.94 -5.87 10.49
C VAL A 75 -12.59 -7.36 10.64
N GLY A 76 -11.41 -7.76 10.19
CA GLY A 76 -10.90 -9.14 10.18
C GLY A 76 -11.61 -10.09 9.21
N ARG A 77 -12.49 -9.59 8.32
CA ARG A 77 -13.27 -10.44 7.41
C ARG A 77 -12.70 -10.39 6.00
N ALA A 78 -12.18 -11.53 5.53
CA ALA A 78 -11.62 -11.64 4.18
C ALA A 78 -12.60 -11.23 3.07
N ARG A 79 -13.92 -11.45 3.26
CA ARG A 79 -14.96 -11.03 2.31
C ARG A 79 -15.11 -9.51 2.15
N ASP A 80 -14.59 -8.74 3.09
CA ASP A 80 -14.66 -7.27 3.07
C ASP A 80 -13.45 -6.63 2.39
N LEU A 81 -12.51 -7.45 1.91
CA LEU A 81 -11.30 -7.01 1.24
C LEU A 81 -11.63 -6.25 -0.04
N GLN A 82 -11.15 -5.01 -0.15
CA GLN A 82 -11.16 -4.21 -1.36
C GLN A 82 -9.81 -4.27 -2.08
N ILE A 83 -9.80 -3.88 -3.36
CA ILE A 83 -8.58 -3.79 -4.16
C ILE A 83 -7.65 -2.69 -3.63
N MET A 84 -8.24 -1.61 -3.10
CA MET A 84 -7.57 -0.35 -2.76
C MET A 84 -8.25 0.31 -1.57
N TYR A 85 -7.46 0.97 -0.72
CA TYR A 85 -7.92 1.73 0.45
C TYR A 85 -7.18 3.06 0.58
N GLY A 86 -7.80 4.00 1.29
CA GLY A 86 -7.11 5.19 1.79
C GLY A 86 -6.11 4.80 2.89
N LEU A 87 -5.17 5.69 3.19
CA LEU A 87 -4.08 5.39 4.14
C LEU A 87 -4.57 5.19 5.57
N GLY A 88 -5.71 5.78 5.93
CA GLY A 88 -6.40 5.55 7.19
C GLY A 88 -7.27 4.30 7.17
N GLY A 89 -7.27 3.50 6.09
CA GLY A 89 -8.17 2.36 5.89
C GLY A 89 -9.53 2.75 5.33
N GLU A 90 -9.67 3.97 4.80
CA GLU A 90 -10.90 4.44 4.19
C GLU A 90 -11.31 3.54 3.02
N ARG A 91 -12.57 3.11 3.03
CA ARG A 91 -13.14 2.19 2.04
C ARG A 91 -13.87 2.90 0.89
N ARG A 92 -14.02 4.22 1.02
CA ARG A 92 -14.63 5.11 0.04
C ARG A 92 -13.58 6.14 -0.35
N LEU A 93 -13.28 6.20 -1.64
CA LEU A 93 -12.19 6.96 -2.25
C LEU A 93 -12.74 7.96 -3.26
#